data_AF-A0A353DPC9-F1
#
_entry.id   AF-A0A353DPC9-F1
#
_cell.length_a   1.000
_cell.length_b   1.000
_cell.length_c   1.000
_cell.angle_alpha   90.00
_cell.angle_beta   90.00
_cell.angle_gamma   90.00
#
_symmetry.space_group_name_H-M   'P 1'
#
loop_
_entity.id
_entity.type
_entity.pdbx_description
1 polymer ?
#
loop_
_entity_poly.entity_id
_entity_poly.type
_entity_poly.pdbx_seq_one_letter_code
_entity_poly.pdbx_strand_id
1 'polypeptide(L)' 'VTRRYVQNIDHILGPNRDILAPDLGTNAQTMAWMMDAYGQIHGHTPACVTGKPVELGGSDGRES' A
#
# COMPACT_ATOMS: atom_id res chain seq x y z
N VAL A 1 8.61 4.94 10.27
CA VAL A 1 7.67 4.02 10.97
C VAL A 1 6.94 3.11 9.98
N THR A 2 6.21 3.67 8.99
CA THR A 2 5.41 2.91 7.99
C THR A 2 6.15 1.77 7.29
N ARG A 3 7.38 2.00 6.79
CA ARG A 3 8.16 0.97 6.08
C ARG A 3 8.49 -0.24 6.96
N ARG A 4 8.99 0.00 8.17
CA ARG A 4 9.33 -1.06 9.14
C ARG A 4 8.08 -1.83 9.58
N TYR A 5 6.94 -1.15 9.69
CA TYR A 5 5.67 -1.81 9.98
C TYR A 5 5.31 -2.81 8.86
N VAL A 6 5.32 -2.39 7.59
CA VAL A 6 5.06 -3.28 6.45
C VAL A 6 6.01 -4.47 6.41
N GLN A 7 7.30 -4.24 6.64
CA GLN A 7 8.31 -5.32 6.68
C GLN A 7 8.04 -6.36 7.78
N ASN A 8 7.41 -5.97 8.90
CA ASN A 8 7.07 -6.91 9.97
C ASN A 8 5.83 -7.77 9.66
N ILE A 9 4.96 -7.31 8.75
CA ILE A 9 3.70 -7.99 8.42
C ILE A 9 3.65 -8.46 6.96
N ASP A 10 4.74 -8.38 6.22
CA ASP A 10 4.77 -8.62 4.77
C ASP A 10 4.25 -10.01 4.39
N HIS A 11 4.53 -11.02 5.23
CA HIS A 11 4.09 -12.40 5.06
C HIS A 11 2.56 -12.59 5.02
N ILE A 12 1.77 -11.66 5.56
CA ILE A 12 0.29 -11.71 5.45
C ILE A 12 -0.25 -10.85 4.31
N LEU A 13 0.55 -9.97 3.74
CA LEU A 13 0.12 -9.03 2.70
C LEU A 13 0.27 -9.62 1.29
N GLY A 14 -0.57 -9.15 0.38
CA GLY A 14 -0.39 -9.37 -1.05
C GLY A 14 -1.70 -9.31 -1.84
N PRO A 15 -1.64 -9.21 -3.18
CA PRO A 15 -2.83 -9.04 -4.02
C PRO A 15 -3.89 -10.14 -3.89
N ASN A 16 -3.46 -11.35 -3.50
CA ASN A 16 -4.32 -12.52 -3.35
C ASN A 16 -4.37 -13.02 -1.89
N ARG A 17 -4.00 -12.17 -0.93
CA ARG A 17 -4.05 -12.48 0.51
C ARG A 17 -4.83 -11.41 1.25
N ASP A 18 -4.13 -10.40 1.74
CA ASP A 18 -4.69 -9.24 2.41
C ASP A 18 -4.18 -7.97 1.74
N ILE A 19 -5.11 -7.07 1.44
CA ILE A 19 -4.86 -5.83 0.69
C ILE A 19 -5.15 -4.66 1.61
N LEU A 20 -4.11 -3.89 1.93
CA LEU A 20 -4.22 -2.75 2.83
C LEU A 20 -5.00 -1.59 2.19
N ALA A 21 -5.61 -0.76 3.03
CA ALA A 21 -6.35 0.44 2.62
C ALA A 21 -6.14 1.57 3.64
N PRO A 22 -6.33 2.85 3.27
CA PRO A 22 -6.23 3.96 4.20
C PRO A 22 -7.44 4.02 5.16
N ASP A 23 -7.18 4.47 6.39
CA ASP A 23 -8.13 4.76 7.47
C ASP A 23 -7.65 6.01 8.27
N LEU A 24 -8.32 6.36 9.36
CA LEU A 24 -8.01 7.47 10.27
C LEU A 24 -6.53 7.52 10.63
N GLY A 25 -5.89 8.66 10.32
CA GLY A 25 -4.46 8.86 10.56
C GLY A 25 -3.54 8.34 9.44
N THR A 26 -4.10 7.83 8.35
CA THR A 26 -3.36 7.47 7.12
C THR A 26 -4.03 8.07 5.89
N ASN A 27 -3.32 8.08 4.77
CA ASN A 27 -3.76 8.72 3.51
C ASN A 27 -3.05 8.09 2.30
N ALA A 28 -3.30 8.60 1.09
CA ALA A 28 -2.65 8.11 -0.12
C ALA A 28 -1.11 8.10 -0.04
N GLN A 29 -0.50 9.12 0.55
CA GLN A 29 0.96 9.14 0.72
C GLN A 29 1.46 7.99 1.60
N THR A 30 0.70 7.63 2.63
CA THR A 30 1.01 6.48 3.49
C THR A 30 0.92 5.18 2.70
N MET A 31 -0.12 5.02 1.89
CA MET A 31 -0.31 3.85 1.02
C MET A 31 0.81 3.71 -0.02
N ALA A 32 1.31 4.82 -0.57
CA ALA A 32 2.48 4.83 -1.44
C ALA A 32 3.73 4.29 -0.74
N TRP A 33 3.98 4.67 0.52
CA TRP A 33 5.11 4.13 1.29
C TRP A 33 4.94 2.67 1.66
N MET A 34 3.70 2.23 1.94
CA MET A 34 3.41 0.82 2.20
C MET A 34 3.67 -0.03 0.94
N MET A 35 3.20 0.43 -0.22
CA MET A 35 3.44 -0.21 -1.52
C MET A 35 4.93 -0.31 -1.83
N ASP A 36 5.68 0.78 -1.64
CA ASP A 36 7.12 0.80 -1.89
C ASP A 36 7.87 -0.15 -0.94
N ALA A 37 7.52 -0.17 0.34
CA ALA A 37 8.13 -1.07 1.33
C ALA A 37 7.88 -2.55 1.00
N TYR A 38 6.64 -2.90 0.62
CA TYR A 38 6.32 -4.26 0.20
C TYR A 38 7.06 -4.62 -1.09
N GLY A 39 7.13 -3.68 -2.04
CA GLY A 39 7.78 -3.88 -3.33
C GLY A 39 9.30 -4.09 -3.26
N GLN A 40 9.97 -3.60 -2.21
CA GLN A 40 11.40 -3.88 -1.98
C GLN A 40 11.69 -5.36 -1.71
N ILE A 41 10.71 -6.13 -1.22
CA ILE A 41 10.87 -7.55 -0.90
C ILE A 41 10.25 -8.42 -2.01
N HIS A 42 9.07 -8.03 -2.50
CA HIS A 42 8.22 -8.85 -3.38
C HIS A 42 8.20 -8.40 -4.84
N GLY A 43 8.96 -7.35 -5.19
CA GLY A 43 8.95 -6.74 -6.52
C GLY A 43 7.74 -5.82 -6.73
N HIS A 44 7.68 -5.18 -7.90
CA HIS A 44 6.65 -4.17 -8.20
C HIS A 44 5.23 -4.76 -8.15
N THR A 45 4.54 -4.53 -7.03
CA THR A 45 3.24 -5.14 -6.72
C THR A 45 2.23 -4.09 -6.27
N PRO A 46 1.75 -3.21 -7.18
CA PRO A 46 0.87 -2.10 -6.80
C PRO A 46 -0.46 -2.59 -6.18
N ALA A 47 -0.94 -3.77 -6.55
CA ALA A 47 -2.19 -4.35 -6.05
C ALA A 47 -2.16 -4.79 -4.56
N CYS A 48 -1.02 -4.71 -3.86
CA CYS A 48 -0.95 -5.04 -2.42
C CYS A 48 -1.59 -3.96 -1.50
N VAL A 49 -1.91 -2.77 -2.04
CA VAL A 49 -2.53 -1.66 -1.30
C VAL A 49 -3.59 -0.99 -2.16
N THR A 50 -4.69 -0.50 -1.58
CA THR A 50 -5.67 0.39 -2.23
C THR A 50 -5.54 1.82 -1.69
N GLY A 51 -6.20 2.79 -2.33
CA GLY A 51 -6.15 4.19 -1.87
C GLY A 51 -4.78 4.87 -2.02
N LYS A 52 -3.90 4.31 -2.84
CA LYS A 52 -2.62 4.92 -3.27
C LYS A 52 -2.88 6.05 -4.28
N PRO A 53 -1.92 6.98 -4.51
CA PRO A 53 -2.04 8.07 -5.47
C PRO A 53 -2.32 7.54 -6.89
N VAL A 54 -2.98 8.35 -7.72
CA VAL A 54 -3.34 7.99 -9.10
C VAL A 54 -2.09 7.64 -9.91
N GLU A 55 -0.99 8.36 -9.69
CA GLU A 55 0.30 8.15 -10.34
C GLU A 55 0.92 6.78 -10.02
N LEU A 56 0.45 6.11 -8.95
CA LEU A 56 0.88 4.79 -8.51
C LEU A 56 -0.19 3.71 -8.72
N GLY A 57 -1.16 3.97 -9.60
CA GLY A 57 -2.26 3.04 -9.89
C GLY A 57 -3.41 3.10 -8.88
N GLY A 58 -3.58 4.25 -8.23
CA GLY A 58 -4.81 4.60 -7.51
C GLY A 58 -6.00 4.76 -8.44
N SER A 59 -7.21 4.64 -7.89
CA SER A 59 -8.44 4.87 -8.64
C SER A 59 -8.81 6.35 -8.61
N ASP A 60 -9.13 6.91 -9.78
CA ASP A 60 -9.73 8.23 -9.88
C ASP A 60 -11.03 8.30 -9.05
N GLY A 61 -11.24 9.41 -8.36
CA GLY A 61 -12.43 9.64 -7.55
C GLY A 61 -12.40 9.01 -6.15
N ARG A 62 -11.34 8.28 -5.76
CA ARG A 62 -11.22 7.67 -4.41
C ARG A 62 -11.06 8.70 -3.29
N GLU A 63 -10.50 9.87 -3.57
CA GLU A 63 -10.34 10.99 -2.62
C GLU A 63 -11.23 12.20 -2.99
N SER A 64 -12.43 11.95 -3.53
CA SER A 64 -13.43 13.01 -3.82
C SER A 64 -14.28 13.37 -2.60
#